data_AF-A0A9L0R7C0-F1
#
_entry.id   AF-A0A9L0R7C0-F1
#
_cell.length_a   1.000
_cell.length_b   1.000
_cell.length_c   1.000
_cell.angle_alpha   90.00
_cell.angle_beta   90.00
_cell.angle_gamma   90.00
#
_symmetry.space_group_name_H-M   'P 1'
#
loop_
_entity.id
_entity.type
_entity.pdbx_description
1 polymer ?
#
loop_
_entity_poly.entity_id
_entity_poly.type
_entity_poly.pdbx_seq_one_letter_code
_entity_poly.pdbx_strand_id
1 'polypeptide(L)'
;MDRWMDGWMDGWMKRDGGARWEFSGGRAAFPTHSSRPPRSGRLGWRRHGRGFGSPGWGQPPTGGRIPFKIGQPKKQIVSKTVERDFEREYGKLQQLEEQTKRLQKDMKKSTDADLAMSKSAVKISLDLLSNPLCEQDQDFLNMVTALDTAMKRMDAFNQEKVNQIQKTVIEPLKKFGSVFPSLNMAVKRREQALQDYRRLQAKVEKYEEKEKTGPVLAKLHQAREELRPVRDDFEAKNKQLLDEMPRFYNSRLDYFQPSFESLIRAQVVYYSEMHKIFGDLTQQLDQPGHPDEQREQENEAKLSELRALSIVADD
;
A
#
# COMPACT_ATOMS: atom_id res chain seq x y z
N MET A 1 15.74 26.84 -11.47
CA MET A 1 15.25 25.84 -10.49
C MET A 1 15.29 24.41 -11.04
N ASP A 2 15.17 24.22 -12.36
CA ASP A 2 15.12 22.88 -12.98
C ASP A 2 16.39 22.03 -12.82
N ARG A 3 17.60 22.59 -12.99
CA ARG A 3 18.85 21.79 -12.93
C ARG A 3 19.14 21.13 -11.58
N TRP A 4 18.68 21.73 -10.48
CA TRP A 4 18.92 21.17 -9.14
C TRP A 4 18.02 19.96 -8.88
N MET A 5 16.77 20.03 -9.35
CA MET A 5 15.79 18.97 -9.19
C MET A 5 16.09 17.79 -10.12
N ASP A 6 16.50 18.07 -11.35
CA ASP A 6 16.95 17.05 -12.30
C ASP A 6 18.23 16.37 -11.78
N GLY A 7 19.17 17.13 -11.19
CA GLY A 7 20.38 16.56 -10.55
C GLY A 7 20.10 15.76 -9.27
N TRP A 8 19.10 16.16 -8.49
CA TRP A 8 18.65 15.41 -7.30
C TRP A 8 17.91 14.13 -7.71
N MET A 9 17.04 14.18 -8.73
CA MET A 9 16.33 13.02 -9.29
C MET A 9 17.28 12.04 -9.96
N ASP A 10 18.22 12.50 -10.80
CA ASP A 10 19.26 11.67 -11.38
C ASP A 10 20.15 11.04 -10.30
N GLY A 11 20.46 11.81 -9.26
CA GLY A 11 21.24 11.36 -8.10
C GLY A 11 20.49 10.41 -7.17
N TRP A 12 19.15 10.38 -7.21
CA TRP A 12 18.28 9.44 -6.51
C TRP A 12 18.09 8.15 -7.33
N MET A 13 17.81 8.26 -8.63
CA MET A 13 17.69 7.11 -9.55
C MET A 13 18.98 6.31 -9.68
N LYS A 14 20.15 6.97 -9.65
CA LYS A 14 21.46 6.29 -9.68
C LYS A 14 21.84 5.62 -8.35
N ARG A 15 21.23 6.04 -7.22
CA ARG A 15 21.57 5.52 -5.88
C ARG A 15 20.78 4.26 -5.52
N ASP A 16 19.54 4.17 -5.98
CA ASP A 16 18.59 3.11 -5.61
C ASP A 16 18.30 2.10 -6.73
N GLY A 17 19.23 1.92 -7.67
CA GLY A 17 19.17 0.96 -8.78
C GLY A 17 18.95 -0.50 -8.32
N GLY A 18 17.71 -0.85 -7.97
CA GLY A 18 17.30 -2.17 -7.51
C GLY A 18 16.95 -2.30 -6.02
N ALA A 19 16.64 -1.21 -5.30
CA ALA A 19 16.20 -1.33 -3.90
C ALA A 19 14.71 -1.69 -3.81
N ARG A 20 14.44 -2.89 -3.28
CA ARG A 20 13.11 -3.37 -2.87
C ARG A 20 12.56 -2.46 -1.77
N TRP A 21 11.46 -1.77 -2.04
CA TRP A 21 10.68 -1.06 -1.02
C TRP A 21 10.06 -2.07 -0.04
N GLU A 22 10.68 -2.28 1.12
CA GLU A 22 10.01 -2.84 2.28
C GLU A 22 9.51 -1.70 3.17
N PHE A 23 8.19 -1.59 3.27
CA PHE A 23 7.53 -0.65 4.16
C PHE A 23 7.62 -1.21 5.58
N SER A 24 8.63 -0.76 6.33
CA SER A 24 8.77 -1.03 7.77
C SER A 24 7.72 -0.26 8.55
N GLY A 25 6.47 -0.75 8.53
CA GLY A 25 5.42 -0.30 9.43
C GLY A 25 5.75 -0.71 10.85
N GLY A 26 6.37 0.19 11.62
CA GLY A 26 6.56 0.04 13.05
C GLY A 26 5.22 -0.16 13.75
N ARG A 27 5.03 -1.33 14.36
CA ARG A 27 3.97 -1.54 15.34
C ARG A 27 4.43 -0.98 16.67
N ALA A 28 3.68 -0.01 17.18
CA ALA A 28 3.70 0.37 18.58
C ALA A 28 3.45 -0.87 19.45
N ALA A 29 4.35 -1.14 20.38
CA ALA A 29 4.22 -2.21 21.37
C ALA A 29 3.53 -1.66 22.62
N PHE A 30 2.40 -2.27 23.00
CA PHE A 30 1.91 -2.25 24.38
C PHE A 30 2.23 -3.61 25.03
N PRO A 31 2.60 -3.65 26.33
CA PRO A 31 3.15 -4.84 26.95
C PRO A 31 2.04 -5.79 27.42
N THR A 32 2.15 -7.06 27.07
CA THR A 32 1.40 -8.15 27.71
C THR A 32 2.35 -9.06 28.47
N HIS A 33 2.20 -9.10 29.78
CA HIS A 33 2.78 -10.10 30.67
C HIS A 33 2.39 -11.52 30.23
N SER A 34 3.36 -12.44 30.14
CA SER A 34 3.22 -13.78 30.71
C SER A 34 4.52 -14.57 30.70
N SER A 35 4.81 -15.04 31.89
CA SER A 35 5.84 -15.91 32.45
C SER A 35 6.23 -17.15 31.62
N ARG A 36 7.54 -17.39 31.52
CA ARG A 36 8.14 -18.72 31.26
C ARG A 36 8.38 -19.46 32.60
N PRO A 37 8.52 -20.80 32.56
CA PRO A 37 9.50 -21.48 33.41
C PRO A 37 10.54 -22.30 32.61
N PRO A 38 11.66 -22.72 33.26
CA PRO A 38 12.92 -23.06 32.60
C PRO A 38 13.14 -24.56 32.35
N ARG A 39 14.17 -24.84 31.54
CA ARG A 39 14.77 -26.16 31.28
C ARG A 39 15.80 -26.56 32.37
N SER A 40 15.73 -27.82 32.80
CA SER A 40 16.84 -28.68 33.26
C SER A 40 16.30 -30.12 33.32
N GLY A 41 17.00 -31.23 33.05
CA GLY A 41 18.41 -31.49 32.85
C GLY A 41 18.60 -32.87 32.18
N ARG A 42 19.86 -33.24 31.96
CA ARG A 42 20.32 -34.54 31.42
C ARG A 42 19.93 -35.69 32.35
N LEU A 43 19.84 -36.90 31.81
CA LEU A 43 20.55 -38.11 32.29
C LEU A 43 20.32 -39.25 31.30
N GLY A 44 21.42 -39.87 30.84
CA GLY A 44 21.39 -41.06 30.00
C GLY A 44 21.48 -42.34 30.83
N TRP A 45 21.07 -43.46 30.24
CA TRP A 45 21.48 -44.80 30.66
C TRP A 45 21.63 -45.69 29.42
N ARG A 46 22.83 -46.26 29.26
CA ARG A 46 23.10 -47.46 28.45
C ARG A 46 22.81 -48.69 29.33
N ARG A 47 22.32 -49.77 28.72
CA ARG A 47 22.51 -51.12 29.25
C ARG A 47 22.75 -52.12 28.11
N HIS A 48 23.85 -52.86 28.22
CA HIS A 48 24.15 -54.07 27.46
C HIS A 48 23.36 -55.27 28.04
N GLY A 49 23.07 -56.28 27.21
CA GLY A 49 23.09 -57.66 27.68
C GLY A 49 22.12 -58.66 27.04
N ARG A 50 22.72 -59.52 26.21
CA ARG A 50 22.49 -60.97 26.02
C ARG A 50 21.22 -61.45 25.32
N GLY A 51 21.44 -62.28 24.30
CA GLY A 51 20.43 -63.04 23.58
C GLY A 51 20.15 -64.40 24.20
N PHE A 52 19.04 -64.97 23.72
CA PHE A 52 18.62 -66.38 23.70
C PHE A 52 17.64 -66.44 22.51
N GLY A 53 17.86 -67.28 21.48
CA GLY A 53 17.39 -68.66 21.45
C GLY A 53 16.09 -68.75 20.65
N SER A 54 16.16 -69.22 19.39
CA SER A 54 14.99 -69.56 18.56
C SER A 54 14.26 -70.79 19.12
N PRO A 55 12.95 -70.88 18.88
CA PRO A 55 12.46 -72.05 18.15
C PRO A 55 11.50 -71.67 17.03
N GLY A 56 11.64 -72.35 15.88
CA GLY A 56 10.79 -72.17 14.71
C GLY A 56 9.43 -72.80 14.86
N TRP A 57 8.42 -72.18 14.24
CA TRP A 57 7.14 -72.76 13.89
C TRP A 57 6.63 -72.17 12.57
N GLY A 58 6.36 -73.04 11.60
CA GLY A 58 5.33 -72.93 10.56
C GLY A 58 5.43 -71.80 9.52
N GLN A 59 5.79 -72.15 8.28
CA GLN A 59 5.43 -71.34 7.11
C GLN A 59 3.91 -71.49 6.84
N PRO A 60 3.15 -70.40 6.68
CA PRO A 60 1.81 -70.46 6.11
C PRO A 60 1.87 -70.50 4.57
N PRO A 61 0.84 -71.01 3.89
CA PRO A 61 0.88 -71.29 2.45
C PRO A 61 0.96 -70.02 1.62
N THR A 62 1.64 -70.13 0.49
CA THR A 62 1.78 -69.09 -0.55
C THR A 62 0.43 -68.80 -1.21
N GLY A 63 -0.38 -67.96 -0.56
CA GLY A 63 -1.50 -67.29 -1.20
C GLY A 63 -0.97 -66.25 -2.19
N GLY A 64 -1.28 -66.41 -3.47
CA GLY A 64 -0.93 -65.45 -4.52
C GLY A 64 -1.41 -64.04 -4.15
N ARG A 65 -0.46 -63.14 -3.88
CA ARG A 65 -0.74 -61.70 -3.79
C ARG A 65 -1.16 -61.23 -5.17
N ILE A 66 -2.46 -61.01 -5.35
CA ILE A 66 -2.97 -60.15 -6.42
C ILE A 66 -2.25 -58.82 -6.28
N PRO A 67 -1.54 -58.31 -7.30
CA PRO A 67 -0.91 -57.01 -7.20
C PRO A 67 -2.02 -55.98 -7.01
N PHE A 68 -2.10 -55.36 -5.84
CA PHE A 68 -2.83 -54.11 -5.71
C PHE A 68 -2.19 -53.15 -6.71
N LYS A 69 -2.91 -52.83 -7.79
CA LYS A 69 -2.57 -51.68 -8.63
C LYS A 69 -2.61 -50.46 -7.72
N ILE A 70 -1.46 -50.04 -7.22
CA ILE A 70 -1.27 -48.72 -6.64
C ILE A 70 -1.73 -47.76 -7.72
N GLY A 71 -2.92 -47.18 -7.53
CA GLY A 71 -3.52 -46.28 -8.51
C GLY A 71 -2.49 -45.24 -8.88
N GLN A 72 -2.24 -45.08 -10.19
CA GLN A 72 -1.35 -44.02 -10.65
C GLN A 72 -1.81 -42.70 -10.03
N PRO A 73 -0.88 -41.86 -9.53
CA PRO A 73 -1.26 -40.56 -8.99
C PRO A 73 -2.06 -39.81 -10.07
N LYS A 74 -3.29 -39.40 -9.72
CA LYS A 74 -4.19 -38.67 -10.63
C LYS A 74 -3.40 -37.55 -11.30
N LYS A 75 -3.44 -37.49 -12.64
CA LYS A 75 -2.75 -36.45 -13.40
C LYS A 75 -3.28 -35.09 -12.95
N GLN A 76 -2.44 -34.31 -12.28
CA GLN A 76 -2.79 -32.95 -11.92
C GLN A 76 -2.92 -32.11 -13.20
N ILE A 77 -4.09 -31.50 -13.39
CA ILE A 77 -4.39 -30.62 -14.52
C ILE A 77 -3.37 -29.47 -14.62
N VAL A 78 -2.99 -28.89 -13.48
CA VAL A 78 -1.95 -27.86 -13.36
C VAL A 78 -0.95 -28.31 -12.31
N SER A 79 0.34 -28.15 -12.59
CA SER A 79 1.39 -28.49 -11.62
C SER A 79 1.30 -27.60 -10.37
N LYS A 80 1.63 -28.16 -9.20
CA LYS A 80 1.65 -27.39 -7.94
C LYS A 80 2.53 -26.14 -8.03
N THR A 81 3.63 -26.21 -8.78
CA THR A 81 4.55 -25.09 -8.98
C THR A 81 3.87 -23.94 -9.70
N VAL A 82 3.17 -24.24 -10.80
CA VAL A 82 2.45 -23.23 -11.60
C VAL A 82 1.32 -22.58 -10.79
N GLU A 83 0.57 -23.36 -10.01
CA GLU A 83 -0.50 -22.80 -9.18
C GLU A 83 0.06 -21.87 -8.09
N ARG A 84 1.14 -22.29 -7.43
CA ARG A 84 1.83 -21.45 -6.43
C ARG A 84 2.38 -20.16 -7.04
N ASP A 85 2.92 -20.23 -8.25
CA ASP A 85 3.44 -19.04 -8.95
C ASP A 85 2.28 -18.09 -9.32
N PHE A 86 1.17 -18.63 -9.80
CA PHE A 86 -0.06 -17.87 -10.07
C PHE A 86 -0.57 -17.16 -8.81
N GLU A 87 -0.73 -17.89 -7.70
CA GLU A 87 -1.17 -17.34 -6.41
C GLU A 87 -0.24 -16.23 -5.91
N ARG A 88 1.08 -16.42 -6.05
CA ARG A 88 2.07 -15.41 -5.67
C ARG A 88 1.91 -14.13 -6.49
N GLU A 89 1.83 -14.23 -7.81
CA GLU A 89 1.74 -13.04 -8.67
C GLU A 89 0.39 -12.32 -8.50
N TYR A 90 -0.71 -13.08 -8.37
CA TYR A 90 -2.01 -12.49 -8.07
C TYR A 90 -2.03 -11.82 -6.68
N GLY A 91 -1.43 -12.44 -5.67
CA GLY A 91 -1.31 -11.86 -4.33
C GLY A 91 -0.58 -10.52 -4.30
N LYS A 92 0.49 -10.36 -5.09
CA LYS A 92 1.17 -9.07 -5.27
C LYS A 92 0.24 -8.00 -5.86
N LEU A 93 -0.61 -8.38 -6.82
CA LEU A 93 -1.55 -7.47 -7.45
C LEU A 93 -2.69 -7.06 -6.52
N GLN A 94 -3.19 -7.98 -5.69
CA GLN A 94 -4.18 -7.64 -4.66
C GLN A 94 -3.61 -6.65 -3.64
N GLN A 95 -2.38 -6.87 -3.19
CA GLN A 95 -1.69 -5.93 -2.31
C GLN A 95 -1.51 -4.56 -2.98
N LEU A 96 -1.12 -4.55 -4.26
CA LEU A 96 -0.97 -3.31 -5.03
C LEU A 96 -2.30 -2.55 -5.19
N GLU A 97 -3.41 -3.25 -5.41
CA GLU A 97 -4.75 -2.67 -5.47
C GLU A 97 -5.11 -1.95 -4.16
N GLU A 98 -4.92 -2.63 -3.03
CA GLU A 98 -5.22 -2.08 -1.71
C GLU A 98 -4.35 -0.87 -1.38
N GLN A 99 -3.03 -0.97 -1.64
CA GLN A 99 -2.08 0.11 -1.42
C GLN A 99 -2.39 1.33 -2.29
N THR A 100 -2.78 1.13 -3.56
CA THR A 100 -3.17 2.21 -4.46
C THR A 100 -4.41 2.96 -3.93
N LYS A 101 -5.44 2.22 -3.49
CA LYS A 101 -6.65 2.81 -2.91
C LYS A 101 -6.36 3.60 -1.64
N ARG A 102 -5.52 3.04 -0.76
CA ARG A 102 -5.10 3.70 0.47
C ARG A 102 -4.34 5.00 0.17
N LEU A 103 -3.35 4.94 -0.72
CA LEU A 103 -2.57 6.09 -1.13
C LEU A 103 -3.45 7.19 -1.73
N GLN A 104 -4.39 6.84 -2.61
CA GLN A 104 -5.37 7.79 -3.17
C GLN A 104 -6.17 8.50 -2.07
N LYS A 105 -6.67 7.74 -1.08
CA LYS A 105 -7.44 8.28 0.04
C LYS A 105 -6.61 9.21 0.92
N ASP A 106 -5.38 8.80 1.24
CA ASP A 106 -4.50 9.56 2.11
C ASP A 106 -4.02 10.85 1.42
N MET A 107 -3.74 10.82 0.11
CA MET A 107 -3.45 12.01 -0.68
C MET A 107 -4.60 13.01 -0.70
N LYS A 108 -5.84 12.53 -0.89
CA LYS A 108 -7.03 13.39 -0.84
C LYS A 108 -7.20 14.06 0.52
N LYS A 109 -7.04 13.29 1.61
CA LYS A 109 -7.10 13.85 2.97
C LYS A 109 -6.03 14.91 3.21
N SER A 110 -4.82 14.69 2.70
CA SER A 110 -3.74 15.67 2.82
C SER A 110 -4.10 16.98 2.14
N THR A 111 -4.60 16.93 0.90
CA THR A 111 -5.00 18.15 0.18
C THR A 111 -6.21 18.84 0.81
N ASP A 112 -7.15 18.08 1.37
CA ASP A 112 -8.30 18.66 2.10
C ASP A 112 -7.83 19.39 3.37
N ALA A 113 -6.83 18.83 4.09
CA ALA A 113 -6.23 19.47 5.26
C ALA A 113 -5.45 20.74 4.88
N ASP A 114 -4.70 20.72 3.77
CA ASP A 114 -4.01 21.88 3.23
C ASP A 114 -4.99 23.04 2.97
N LEU A 115 -6.12 22.77 2.32
CA LEU A 115 -7.15 23.77 2.04
C LEU A 115 -7.79 24.32 3.32
N ALA A 116 -8.05 23.45 4.30
CA ALA A 116 -8.64 23.86 5.58
C ALA A 116 -7.71 24.80 6.36
N MET A 117 -6.41 24.51 6.34
CA MET A 117 -5.40 25.34 6.97
C MET A 117 -5.29 26.71 6.28
N SER A 118 -5.17 26.78 4.94
CA SER A 118 -5.04 28.07 4.26
C SER A 118 -6.29 28.94 4.42
N LYS A 119 -7.49 28.34 4.34
CA LYS A 119 -8.75 29.04 4.60
C LYS A 119 -8.82 29.60 6.03
N SER A 120 -8.34 28.86 7.03
CA SER A 120 -8.32 29.33 8.41
C SER A 120 -7.34 30.49 8.60
N ALA A 121 -6.15 30.42 7.97
CA ALA A 121 -5.16 31.50 7.99
C ALA A 121 -5.70 32.80 7.38
N VAL A 122 -6.38 32.72 6.22
CA VAL A 122 -7.04 33.87 5.58
C VAL A 122 -8.18 34.41 6.44
N LYS A 123 -8.93 33.55 7.14
CA LYS A 123 -9.99 34.01 8.04
C LYS A 123 -9.41 34.81 9.21
N ILE A 124 -8.31 34.37 9.80
CA ILE A 124 -7.66 35.08 10.91
C ILE A 124 -7.25 36.49 10.48
N SER A 125 -6.64 36.65 9.30
CA SER A 125 -6.25 37.98 8.81
C SER A 125 -7.45 38.88 8.51
N LEU A 126 -8.53 38.32 7.95
CA LEU A 126 -9.79 39.05 7.72
C LEU A 126 -10.47 39.51 9.01
N ASP A 127 -10.52 38.64 10.03
CA ASP A 127 -11.10 38.97 11.32
C ASP A 127 -10.30 40.10 12.00
N LEU A 128 -8.97 40.10 11.88
CA LEU A 128 -8.10 41.17 12.37
C LEU A 128 -8.35 42.50 11.63
N LEU A 129 -8.49 42.46 10.29
CA LEU A 129 -8.81 43.66 9.50
C LEU A 129 -10.15 44.28 9.87
N SER A 130 -11.11 43.45 10.28
CA SER A 130 -12.45 43.90 10.69
C SER A 130 -12.49 44.46 12.12
N ASN A 131 -11.36 44.46 12.83
CA ASN A 131 -11.27 44.96 14.20
C ASN A 131 -11.24 46.51 14.21
N PRO A 132 -12.06 47.18 15.05
CA PRO A 132 -12.05 48.65 15.17
C PRO A 132 -10.68 49.25 15.50
N LEU A 133 -9.74 48.49 16.07
CA LEU A 133 -8.36 48.92 16.28
C LEU A 133 -7.67 49.33 14.97
N CYS A 134 -8.03 48.71 13.84
CA CYS A 134 -7.53 49.09 12.51
C CYS A 134 -8.07 50.46 12.04
N GLU A 135 -9.19 50.95 12.58
CA GLU A 135 -9.68 52.30 12.29
C GLU A 135 -9.00 53.36 13.17
N GLN A 136 -8.49 52.94 14.33
CA GLN A 136 -7.93 53.82 15.35
C GLN A 136 -6.42 54.01 15.21
N ASP A 137 -5.72 53.00 14.69
CA ASP A 137 -4.27 52.98 14.56
C ASP A 137 -3.87 52.62 13.12
N GLN A 138 -3.29 53.61 12.43
CA GLN A 138 -2.88 53.47 11.04
C GLN A 138 -1.70 52.50 10.86
N ASP A 139 -0.79 52.42 11.84
CA ASP A 139 0.35 51.51 11.78
C ASP A 139 -0.13 50.06 12.00
N PHE A 140 -1.07 49.85 12.92
CA PHE A 140 -1.72 48.56 13.10
C PHE A 140 -2.47 48.12 11.84
N LEU A 141 -3.25 49.01 11.22
CA LEU A 141 -3.93 48.74 9.95
C LEU A 141 -2.93 48.33 8.85
N ASN A 142 -1.81 49.03 8.72
CA ASN A 142 -0.79 48.72 7.73
C ASN A 142 -0.19 47.32 7.96
N MET A 143 0.14 46.97 9.21
CA MET A 143 0.67 45.65 9.57
C MET A 143 -0.32 44.52 9.26
N VAL A 144 -1.59 44.69 9.67
CA VAL A 144 -2.64 43.69 9.45
C VAL A 144 -2.98 43.55 7.95
N THR A 145 -2.95 44.64 7.19
CA THR A 145 -3.15 44.63 5.73
C THR A 145 -2.04 43.87 5.01
N ALA A 146 -0.78 44.06 5.44
CA ALA A 146 0.35 43.30 4.92
C ALA A 146 0.20 41.80 5.19
N LEU A 147 -0.20 41.44 6.43
CA LEU A 147 -0.49 40.05 6.80
C LEU A 147 -1.61 39.44 5.94
N ASP A 148 -2.73 40.13 5.77
CA ASP A 148 -3.85 39.64 4.96
C ASP A 148 -3.47 39.42 3.50
N THR A 149 -2.70 40.35 2.92
CA THR A 149 -2.17 40.21 1.57
C THR A 149 -1.27 38.98 1.46
N ALA A 150 -0.40 38.75 2.44
CA ALA A 150 0.45 37.56 2.49
C ALA A 150 -0.37 36.26 2.60
N MET A 151 -1.38 36.21 3.48
CA MET A 151 -2.25 35.04 3.64
C MET A 151 -3.02 34.70 2.37
N LYS A 152 -3.58 35.72 1.67
CA LYS A 152 -4.28 35.53 0.39
C LYS A 152 -3.36 35.03 -0.72
N ARG A 153 -2.13 35.55 -0.80
CA ARG A 153 -1.11 35.06 -1.75
C ARG A 153 -0.75 33.61 -1.46
N MET A 154 -0.55 33.25 -0.19
CA MET A 154 -0.26 31.88 0.22
C MET A 154 -1.42 30.94 -0.13
N ASP A 155 -2.66 31.34 0.11
CA ASP A 155 -3.85 30.55 -0.26
C ASP A 155 -3.91 30.29 -1.77
N ALA A 156 -3.64 31.28 -2.60
CA ALA A 156 -3.60 31.10 -4.06
C ALA A 156 -2.55 30.05 -4.49
N PHE A 157 -1.34 30.11 -3.93
CA PHE A 157 -0.31 29.09 -4.21
C PHE A 157 -0.69 27.71 -3.66
N ASN A 158 -1.37 27.64 -2.51
CA ASN A 158 -1.85 26.40 -1.95
C ASN A 158 -2.95 25.76 -2.83
N GLN A 159 -3.89 26.56 -3.34
CA GLN A 159 -4.90 26.11 -4.28
C GLN A 159 -4.26 25.56 -5.57
N GLU A 160 -3.24 26.23 -6.10
CA GLU A 160 -2.52 25.73 -7.28
C GLU A 160 -1.80 24.40 -6.98
N LYS A 161 -1.09 24.29 -5.86
CA LYS A 161 -0.48 23.03 -5.40
C LYS A 161 -1.52 21.91 -5.33
N VAL A 162 -2.66 22.16 -4.68
CA VAL A 162 -3.74 21.16 -4.54
C VAL A 162 -4.30 20.75 -5.90
N ASN A 163 -4.54 21.71 -6.80
CA ASN A 163 -5.01 21.44 -8.16
C ASN A 163 -4.01 20.58 -8.96
N GLN A 164 -2.71 20.85 -8.82
CA GLN A 164 -1.67 20.06 -9.46
C GLN A 164 -1.61 18.64 -8.88
N ILE A 165 -1.65 18.46 -7.56
CA ILE A 165 -1.67 17.14 -6.91
C ILE A 165 -2.92 16.34 -7.34
N GLN A 166 -4.07 17.00 -7.45
CA GLN A 166 -5.31 16.37 -7.91
C GLN A 166 -5.14 15.77 -9.32
N LYS A 167 -4.59 16.55 -10.26
CA LYS A 167 -4.41 16.14 -11.67
C LYS A 167 -3.27 15.13 -11.87
N THR A 168 -2.17 15.29 -11.15
CA THR A 168 -0.92 14.56 -11.41
C THR A 168 -0.71 13.35 -10.50
N VAL A 169 -1.45 13.25 -9.39
CA VAL A 169 -1.32 12.15 -8.41
C VAL A 169 -2.66 11.45 -8.18
N ILE A 170 -3.68 12.17 -7.73
CA ILE A 170 -4.95 11.56 -7.30
C ILE A 170 -5.70 10.94 -8.49
N GLU A 171 -5.79 11.66 -9.62
CA GLU A 171 -6.42 11.15 -10.83
C GLU A 171 -5.68 9.94 -11.44
N PRO A 172 -4.35 9.95 -11.61
CA PRO A 172 -3.60 8.76 -12.02
C PRO A 172 -3.80 7.56 -11.09
N LEU A 173 -3.76 7.74 -9.77
CA LEU A 173 -4.03 6.65 -8.83
C LEU A 173 -5.44 6.07 -9.01
N LYS A 174 -6.44 6.94 -9.24
CA LYS A 174 -7.82 6.52 -9.53
C LYS A 174 -7.91 5.74 -10.85
N LYS A 175 -7.26 6.22 -11.90
CA LYS A 175 -7.22 5.57 -13.22
C LYS A 175 -6.53 4.22 -13.15
N PHE A 176 -5.38 4.13 -12.48
CA PHE A 176 -4.70 2.87 -12.22
C PHE A 176 -5.59 1.91 -11.42
N GLY A 177 -6.24 2.39 -10.36
CA GLY A 177 -7.19 1.61 -9.57
C GLY A 177 -8.35 1.01 -10.39
N SER A 178 -8.75 1.66 -11.48
CA SER A 178 -9.90 1.25 -12.31
C SER A 178 -9.67 0.00 -13.15
N VAL A 179 -8.41 -0.45 -13.31
CA VAL A 179 -8.08 -1.64 -14.11
C VAL A 179 -8.23 -2.95 -13.33
N PHE A 180 -8.12 -2.89 -12.00
CA PHE A 180 -8.17 -4.07 -11.14
C PHE A 180 -9.48 -4.87 -11.21
N PRO A 181 -10.68 -4.26 -11.31
CA PRO A 181 -11.91 -5.01 -11.51
C PRO A 181 -11.86 -5.96 -12.73
N SER A 182 -11.29 -5.51 -13.84
CA SER A 182 -11.14 -6.33 -15.05
C SER A 182 -10.16 -7.49 -14.86
N LEU A 183 -9.03 -7.25 -14.18
CA LEU A 183 -8.07 -8.28 -13.78
C LEU A 183 -8.74 -9.33 -12.88
N ASN A 184 -9.43 -8.89 -11.83
CA ASN A 184 -10.11 -9.76 -10.88
C ASN A 184 -11.18 -10.63 -11.58
N MET A 185 -11.88 -10.07 -12.56
CA MET A 185 -12.82 -10.84 -13.40
C MET A 185 -12.13 -11.85 -14.31
N ALA A 186 -10.96 -11.54 -14.86
CA ALA A 186 -10.18 -12.49 -15.65
C ALA A 186 -9.70 -13.68 -14.80
N VAL A 187 -9.23 -13.42 -13.57
CA VAL A 187 -8.85 -14.46 -12.61
C VAL A 187 -10.04 -15.36 -12.26
N LYS A 188 -11.20 -14.77 -11.94
CA LYS A 188 -12.45 -15.54 -11.70
C LYS A 188 -12.83 -16.42 -12.88
N ARG A 189 -12.69 -15.91 -14.12
CA ARG A 189 -12.97 -16.67 -15.34
C ARG A 189 -11.99 -17.85 -15.53
N ARG A 190 -10.71 -17.67 -15.20
CA ARG A 190 -9.73 -18.78 -15.19
C ARG A 190 -10.10 -19.84 -14.15
N GLU A 191 -10.47 -19.43 -12.94
CA GLU A 191 -10.86 -20.37 -11.89
C GLU A 191 -12.10 -21.18 -12.26
N GLN A 192 -13.11 -20.52 -12.85
CA GLN A 192 -14.31 -21.20 -13.35
C GLN A 192 -13.94 -22.22 -14.43
N ALA A 193 -13.14 -21.84 -15.43
CA ALA A 193 -12.67 -22.75 -16.48
C ALA A 193 -11.89 -23.94 -15.90
N LEU A 194 -11.08 -23.72 -14.86
CA LEU A 194 -10.36 -24.78 -14.16
C LEU A 194 -11.30 -25.76 -13.43
N GLN A 195 -12.36 -25.26 -12.81
CA GLN A 195 -13.39 -26.10 -12.18
C GLN A 195 -14.13 -26.96 -13.21
N ASP A 196 -14.53 -26.36 -14.33
CA ASP A 196 -15.19 -27.07 -15.43
C ASP A 196 -14.26 -28.11 -16.06
N TYR A 197 -12.98 -27.78 -16.25
CA TYR A 197 -11.97 -28.74 -16.71
C TYR A 197 -11.82 -29.90 -15.72
N ARG A 198 -11.68 -29.64 -14.42
CA ARG A 198 -11.61 -30.70 -13.39
C ARG A 198 -12.82 -31.64 -13.45
N ARG A 199 -14.04 -31.09 -13.63
CA ARG A 199 -15.27 -31.89 -13.72
C ARG A 199 -15.27 -32.81 -14.93
N LEU A 200 -14.95 -32.30 -16.11
CA LEU A 200 -14.95 -33.09 -17.36
C LEU A 200 -13.77 -34.07 -17.41
N GLN A 201 -12.61 -33.70 -16.88
CA GLN A 201 -11.46 -34.59 -16.75
C GLN A 201 -11.81 -35.81 -15.86
N ALA A 202 -12.48 -35.58 -14.73
CA ALA A 202 -12.96 -36.67 -13.87
C ALA A 202 -13.98 -37.57 -14.58
N LYS A 203 -14.83 -37.01 -15.48
CA LYS A 203 -15.75 -37.80 -16.33
C LYS A 203 -14.96 -38.68 -17.30
N VAL A 204 -13.90 -38.18 -17.93
CA VAL A 204 -13.02 -38.96 -18.81
C VAL A 204 -12.33 -40.07 -18.03
N GLU A 205 -11.67 -39.76 -16.92
CA GLU A 205 -10.99 -40.75 -16.05
C GLU A 205 -11.94 -41.88 -15.62
N LYS A 206 -13.19 -41.54 -15.25
CA LYS A 206 -14.22 -42.52 -14.89
C LYS A 206 -14.57 -43.49 -16.02
N TYR A 207 -14.49 -43.08 -17.29
CA TYR A 207 -14.71 -43.99 -18.43
C TYR A 207 -13.44 -44.74 -18.84
N GLU A 208 -12.26 -44.17 -18.60
CA GLU A 208 -10.96 -44.84 -18.83
C GLU A 208 -10.72 -46.01 -17.86
N GLU A 209 -11.21 -45.92 -16.64
CA GLU A 209 -11.12 -46.98 -15.62
C GLU A 209 -12.07 -48.16 -15.87
N LYS A 210 -13.08 -47.99 -16.73
CA LYS A 210 -14.07 -49.03 -17.06
C LYS A 210 -13.53 -50.02 -18.10
N GLU A 211 -14.14 -51.21 -18.14
CA GLU A 211 -13.81 -52.20 -19.17
C GLU A 211 -14.05 -51.68 -20.59
N LYS A 212 -13.12 -52.00 -21.49
CA LYS A 212 -13.06 -51.50 -22.87
C LYS A 212 -14.07 -52.19 -23.79
N THR A 213 -15.35 -52.09 -23.45
CA THR A 213 -16.46 -52.52 -24.30
C THR A 213 -16.82 -51.45 -25.33
N GLY A 214 -17.41 -51.85 -26.46
CA GLY A 214 -17.84 -50.92 -27.52
C GLY A 214 -18.64 -49.71 -27.02
N PRO A 215 -19.70 -49.89 -26.20
CA PRO A 215 -20.48 -48.78 -25.64
C PRO A 215 -19.67 -47.86 -24.70
N VAL A 216 -18.70 -48.39 -23.95
CA VAL A 216 -17.83 -47.60 -23.07
C VAL A 216 -16.84 -46.77 -23.89
N LEU A 217 -16.28 -47.33 -24.96
CA LEU A 217 -15.37 -46.62 -25.87
C LEU A 217 -16.07 -45.45 -26.57
N ALA A 218 -17.33 -45.63 -26.99
CA ALA A 218 -18.13 -44.54 -27.56
C ALA A 218 -18.36 -43.40 -26.55
N LYS A 219 -18.72 -43.72 -25.30
CA LYS A 219 -18.89 -42.72 -24.22
C LYS A 219 -17.59 -42.03 -23.84
N LEU A 220 -16.47 -42.76 -23.85
CA LEU A 220 -15.15 -42.21 -23.61
C LEU A 220 -14.77 -41.21 -24.72
N HIS A 221 -15.02 -41.55 -25.98
CA HIS A 221 -14.78 -40.64 -27.09
C HIS A 221 -15.61 -39.36 -26.96
N GLN A 222 -16.92 -39.47 -26.70
CA GLN A 222 -17.79 -38.31 -26.47
C GLN A 222 -17.31 -37.44 -25.29
N ALA A 223 -16.93 -38.05 -24.17
CA ALA A 223 -16.41 -37.30 -23.01
C ALA A 223 -15.09 -36.58 -23.33
N ARG A 224 -14.24 -37.12 -24.21
CA ARG A 224 -13.00 -36.46 -24.67
C ARG A 224 -13.30 -35.29 -25.61
N GLU A 225 -14.27 -35.43 -26.51
CA GLU A 225 -14.70 -34.34 -27.38
C GLU A 225 -15.33 -33.18 -26.59
N GLU A 226 -16.11 -33.49 -25.54
CA GLU A 226 -16.64 -32.48 -24.61
C GLU A 226 -15.53 -31.78 -23.80
N LEU A 227 -14.49 -32.52 -23.40
CA LEU A 227 -13.37 -32.01 -22.61
C LEU A 227 -12.50 -31.03 -23.40
N ARG A 228 -12.25 -31.34 -24.67
CA ARG A 228 -11.28 -30.63 -25.52
C ARG A 228 -11.48 -29.10 -25.53
N PRO A 229 -12.65 -28.53 -25.86
CA PRO A 229 -12.82 -27.08 -25.88
C PRO A 229 -12.67 -26.44 -24.50
N VAL A 230 -13.04 -27.13 -23.42
CA VAL A 230 -12.90 -26.60 -22.04
C VAL A 230 -11.44 -26.58 -21.60
N ARG A 231 -10.68 -27.62 -21.97
CA ARG A 231 -9.24 -27.66 -21.75
C ARG A 231 -8.53 -26.52 -22.49
N ASP A 232 -8.82 -26.36 -23.79
CA ASP A 232 -8.20 -25.33 -24.63
C ASP A 232 -8.51 -23.92 -24.08
N ASP A 233 -9.75 -23.69 -23.64
CA ASP A 233 -10.18 -22.43 -23.02
C ASP A 233 -9.46 -22.14 -21.69
N PHE A 234 -9.33 -23.14 -20.81
CA PHE A 234 -8.57 -23.00 -19.57
C PHE A 234 -7.09 -22.73 -19.85
N GLU A 235 -6.46 -23.49 -20.74
CA GLU A 235 -5.04 -23.33 -21.09
C GLU A 235 -4.76 -21.94 -21.64
N ALA A 236 -5.64 -21.42 -22.50
CA ALA A 236 -5.55 -20.05 -23.03
C ALA A 236 -5.62 -18.99 -21.92
N LYS A 237 -6.65 -19.04 -21.06
CA LYS A 237 -6.82 -18.09 -19.94
C LYS A 237 -5.66 -18.18 -18.94
N ASN A 238 -5.21 -19.39 -18.62
CA ASN A 238 -4.12 -19.63 -17.68
C ASN A 238 -2.80 -19.07 -18.22
N LYS A 239 -2.49 -19.33 -19.50
CA LYS A 239 -1.30 -18.79 -20.15
C LYS A 239 -1.33 -17.26 -20.20
N GLN A 240 -2.47 -16.68 -20.56
CA GLN A 240 -2.63 -15.22 -20.60
C GLN A 240 -2.30 -14.58 -19.24
N LEU A 241 -2.92 -15.07 -18.17
CA LEU A 241 -2.70 -14.48 -16.84
C LEU A 241 -1.28 -14.68 -16.31
N LEU A 242 -0.66 -15.83 -16.60
CA LEU A 242 0.74 -16.08 -16.22
C LEU A 242 1.72 -15.15 -16.93
N ASP A 243 1.42 -14.67 -18.14
CA ASP A 243 2.24 -13.68 -18.85
C ASP A 243 1.91 -12.24 -18.42
N GLU A 244 0.61 -11.90 -18.37
CA GLU A 244 0.17 -10.52 -18.21
C GLU A 244 0.25 -10.01 -16.77
N MET A 245 0.01 -10.85 -15.74
CA MET A 245 0.06 -10.41 -14.34
C MET A 245 1.46 -9.90 -13.91
N PRO A 246 2.57 -10.62 -14.19
CA PRO A 246 3.91 -10.12 -13.90
C PRO A 246 4.23 -8.82 -14.66
N ARG A 247 3.83 -8.73 -15.92
CA ARG A 247 4.04 -7.54 -16.76
C ARG A 247 3.29 -6.33 -16.20
N PHE A 248 2.03 -6.53 -15.82
CA PHE A 248 1.24 -5.51 -15.13
C PHE A 248 1.96 -5.05 -13.86
N TYR A 249 2.39 -5.98 -13.01
CA TYR A 249 3.07 -5.63 -11.76
C TYR A 249 4.33 -4.82 -12.05
N ASN A 250 5.16 -5.21 -13.01
CA ASN A 250 6.40 -4.50 -13.34
C ASN A 250 6.15 -3.09 -13.89
N SER A 251 5.08 -2.87 -14.64
CA SER A 251 4.72 -1.55 -15.20
C SER A 251 4.36 -0.49 -14.14
N ARG A 252 4.13 -0.89 -12.87
CA ARG A 252 3.72 0.02 -11.79
C ARG A 252 4.73 1.15 -11.54
N LEU A 253 6.02 0.89 -11.73
CA LEU A 253 7.07 1.88 -11.46
C LEU A 253 7.01 2.99 -12.50
N ASP A 254 7.03 2.62 -13.79
CA ASP A 254 6.92 3.55 -14.92
C ASP A 254 5.63 4.37 -14.85
N TYR A 255 4.55 3.78 -14.35
CA TYR A 255 3.27 4.47 -14.20
C TYR A 255 3.27 5.48 -13.05
N PHE A 256 3.80 5.13 -11.88
CA PHE A 256 3.73 6.00 -10.69
C PHE A 256 4.84 7.04 -10.60
N GLN A 257 5.99 6.78 -11.22
CA GLN A 257 7.15 7.67 -11.14
C GLN A 257 6.81 9.12 -11.53
N PRO A 258 6.13 9.41 -12.65
CA PRO A 258 5.76 10.78 -13.01
C PRO A 258 4.86 11.46 -11.96
N SER A 259 3.98 10.70 -11.29
CA SER A 259 3.13 11.23 -10.22
C SER A 259 3.94 11.60 -8.98
N PHE A 260 4.92 10.77 -8.59
CA PHE A 260 5.80 11.09 -7.46
C PHE A 260 6.68 12.31 -7.76
N GLU A 261 7.24 12.39 -8.95
CA GLU A 261 8.05 13.55 -9.38
C GLU A 261 7.21 14.83 -9.39
N SER A 262 5.98 14.77 -9.91
CA SER A 262 5.05 15.91 -9.92
C SER A 262 4.64 16.35 -8.51
N LEU A 263 4.44 15.40 -7.60
CA LEU A 263 4.12 15.69 -6.20
C LEU A 263 5.24 16.48 -5.52
N ILE A 264 6.49 16.04 -5.67
CA ILE A 264 7.65 16.72 -5.09
C ILE A 264 7.81 18.12 -5.71
N ARG A 265 7.66 18.23 -7.05
CA ARG A 265 7.69 19.52 -7.76
C ARG A 265 6.65 20.50 -7.21
N ALA A 266 5.39 20.07 -7.06
CA ALA A 266 4.32 20.90 -6.53
C ALA A 266 4.61 21.40 -5.11
N GLN A 267 5.16 20.54 -4.24
CA GLN A 267 5.54 20.92 -2.88
C GLN A 267 6.70 21.93 -2.86
N VAL A 268 7.76 21.69 -3.65
CA VAL A 268 8.91 22.60 -3.72
C VAL A 268 8.50 23.99 -4.18
N VAL A 269 7.64 24.08 -5.20
CA VAL A 269 7.11 25.37 -5.67
C VAL A 269 6.37 26.08 -4.54
N TYR A 270 5.42 25.40 -3.89
CA TYR A 270 4.63 25.99 -2.81
C TYR A 270 5.50 26.50 -1.65
N TYR A 271 6.39 25.66 -1.11
CA TYR A 271 7.20 26.05 0.04
C TYR A 271 8.25 27.13 -0.30
N SER A 272 8.74 27.16 -1.54
CA SER A 272 9.64 28.24 -1.99
C SER A 272 8.92 29.58 -2.03
N GLU A 273 7.69 29.62 -2.55
CA GLU A 273 6.89 30.85 -2.58
C GLU A 273 6.45 31.27 -1.18
N MET A 274 6.08 30.32 -0.32
CA MET A 274 5.76 30.57 1.09
C MET A 274 6.95 31.23 1.82
N HIS A 275 8.16 30.70 1.64
CA HIS A 275 9.37 31.28 2.22
C HIS A 275 9.60 32.72 1.75
N LYS A 276 9.42 33.01 0.45
CA LYS A 276 9.54 34.37 -0.07
C LYS A 276 8.49 35.31 0.52
N ILE A 277 7.22 34.91 0.53
CA ILE A 277 6.11 35.72 1.04
C ILE A 277 6.35 36.09 2.52
N PHE A 278 6.74 35.12 3.35
CA PHE A 278 7.01 35.42 4.76
C PHE A 278 8.30 36.21 4.96
N GLY A 279 9.33 35.97 4.14
CA GLY A 279 10.55 36.79 4.16
C GLY A 279 10.25 38.27 3.86
N ASP A 280 9.45 38.54 2.83
CA ASP A 280 9.01 39.89 2.46
C ASP A 280 8.17 40.51 3.60
N LEU A 281 7.27 39.73 4.21
CA LEU A 281 6.43 40.19 5.32
C LEU A 281 7.26 40.54 6.56
N THR A 282 8.23 39.70 6.93
CA THR A 282 9.13 39.96 8.06
C THR A 282 9.94 41.24 7.86
N GLN A 283 10.43 41.49 6.63
CA GLN A 283 11.13 42.74 6.31
C GLN A 283 10.23 43.98 6.39
N GLN A 284 8.93 43.85 6.10
CA GLN A 284 7.98 44.96 6.19
C GLN A 284 7.57 45.30 7.64
N LEU A 285 7.62 44.32 8.54
CA LEU A 285 7.20 44.46 9.94
C LEU A 285 8.36 44.85 10.89
N ASP A 286 9.49 45.29 10.35
CA ASP A 286 10.80 45.33 11.02
C ASP A 286 10.79 45.95 12.43
N GLN A 287 10.93 45.08 13.44
CA GLN A 287 11.58 45.36 14.71
C GLN A 287 12.65 44.27 14.92
N PRO A 288 13.85 44.62 15.43
CA PRO A 288 14.86 43.63 15.79
C PRO A 288 14.25 42.58 16.71
N GLY A 289 14.24 41.32 16.25
CA GLY A 289 13.56 40.23 16.94
C GLY A 289 14.19 39.93 18.29
N HIS A 290 13.51 40.30 19.36
CA HIS A 290 13.72 39.71 20.68
C HIS A 290 13.43 38.20 20.61
N PRO A 291 14.18 37.35 21.33
CA PRO A 291 13.86 35.93 21.47
C PRO A 291 12.41 35.73 21.90
N ASP A 292 11.78 34.61 21.52
CA ASP A 292 10.38 34.33 21.87
C ASP A 292 10.15 34.38 23.40
N GLU A 293 11.12 33.90 24.20
CA GLU A 293 11.09 34.00 25.67
C GLU A 293 11.05 35.45 26.17
N GLN A 294 11.79 36.34 25.52
CA GLN A 294 11.79 37.75 25.89
C GLN A 294 10.46 38.42 25.52
N ARG A 295 9.85 38.06 24.39
CA ARG A 295 8.51 38.54 24.02
C ARG A 295 7.43 38.09 25.00
N GLU A 296 7.53 36.86 25.50
CA GLU A 296 6.62 36.35 26.52
C GLU A 296 6.77 37.13 27.83
N GLN A 297 8.01 37.37 28.27
CA GLN A 297 8.28 38.19 29.47
C GLN A 297 7.78 39.64 29.31
N GLU A 298 7.99 40.26 28.16
CA GLU A 298 7.49 41.61 27.86
C GLU A 298 5.97 41.66 27.87
N ASN A 299 5.29 40.62 27.36
CA ASN A 299 3.83 40.54 27.40
C ASN A 299 3.30 40.40 28.83
N GLU A 300 3.92 39.55 29.67
CA GLU A 300 3.52 39.40 31.07
C GLU A 300 3.81 40.67 31.87
N ALA A 301 4.94 41.34 31.62
CA ALA A 301 5.28 42.62 32.25
C ALA A 301 4.24 43.70 31.89
N LYS A 302 3.91 43.85 30.60
CA LYS A 302 2.85 44.76 30.16
C LYS A 302 1.50 44.42 30.78
N LEU A 303 1.15 43.14 30.87
CA LEU A 303 -0.08 42.71 31.53
C LEU A 303 -0.08 43.05 33.03
N SER A 304 1.05 42.90 33.71
CA SER A 304 1.21 43.30 35.11
C SER A 304 1.05 44.80 35.30
N GLU A 305 1.59 45.63 34.40
CA GLU A 305 1.38 47.08 34.41
C GLU A 305 -0.10 47.44 34.23
N LEU A 306 -0.79 46.76 33.30
CA LEU A 306 -2.23 46.94 33.10
C LEU A 306 -3.06 46.53 34.33
N ARG A 307 -2.67 45.46 35.02
CA ARG A 307 -3.30 45.02 36.28
C ARG A 307 -3.05 46.00 37.43
N ALA A 308 -1.93 46.71 37.43
CA ALA A 308 -1.60 47.71 38.43
C ALA A 308 -2.40 49.03 38.26
N LEU A 309 -3.13 49.20 37.16
CA LEU A 309 -4.04 50.33 36.99
C LEU A 309 -5.12 50.28 38.07
N SER A 310 -5.38 51.40 38.74
CA SER A 310 -6.32 51.47 39.88
C SER A 310 -7.76 51.07 39.56
N ILE A 311 -8.11 50.98 38.28
CA ILE A 311 -9.44 50.55 37.80
C ILE A 311 -9.53 49.02 37.57
N VAL A 312 -8.38 48.34 37.55
CA VAL A 312 -8.24 46.88 37.33
C VAL A 312 -7.64 46.19 38.55
N ALA A 313 -6.96 46.91 39.44
CA ALA A 313 -6.46 46.39 40.69
C ALA A 313 -7.64 45.89 41.55
N ASP A 314 -7.61 44.61 41.93
CA ASP A 314 -8.55 44.05 42.91
C ASP A 314 -8.37 44.76 44.26
N ASP A 315 -9.47 45.22 44.86
CA ASP A 315 -9.51 45.74 46.25
C ASP A 315 -9.00 44.71 47.28
#